data_AF-A0A5B0NSL3-F1
#
_entry.id   AF-A0A5B0NSL3-F1
#
_cell.length_a   1.000
_cell.length_b   1.000
_cell.length_c   1.000
_cell.angle_alpha   90.00
_cell.angle_beta   90.00
_cell.angle_gamma   90.00
#
_symmetry.space_group_name_H-M   'P 1'
#
loop_
_entity.id
_entity.type
_entity.pdbx_description
1 polymer ?
#
loop_
_entity_poly.entity_id
_entity_poly.type
_entity_poly.pdbx_seq_one_letter_code
_entity_poly.pdbx_strand_id
1 'polypeptide(L)'
;MGSLKAGLSGQKTEPFAEAFDYVQKQLDLRFIMTAIWVRLGRFVGNRPKMIAARRTLENYAYELIDSRAANPNKDTQVYQDLLGLFMSFTDEKGLSLSRSELKDSALNLIIAGRDTTAQALSWTFFHLIRNPDVVAKMRAEIDQLMASNDELVDYLNYKQFTYNLAVFYEALRLHPSVPKVSVKWEHLGPDQFEELTTMACF
;
A
#
# COMPACT_ATOMS: atom_id res chain seq x y z
N MET A 1 -29.96 -5.10 14.13
CA MET A 1 -28.57 -5.45 13.81
C MET A 1 -28.53 -6.21 12.49
N GLY A 2 -28.47 -5.48 11.37
CA GLY A 2 -28.34 -6.08 10.03
C GLY A 2 -26.96 -6.70 9.89
N SER A 3 -26.90 -7.97 9.52
CA SER A 3 -25.67 -8.74 9.41
C SER A 3 -24.80 -8.18 8.28
N LEU A 4 -23.71 -7.50 8.64
CA LEU A 4 -22.63 -7.06 7.73
C LEU A 4 -22.05 -8.21 6.87
N LYS A 5 -22.33 -9.47 7.21
CA LYS A 5 -21.93 -10.64 6.41
C LYS A 5 -22.63 -10.72 5.05
N ALA A 6 -23.84 -10.17 4.92
CA ALA A 6 -24.62 -10.28 3.68
C ALA A 6 -24.00 -9.48 2.53
N GLY A 7 -23.36 -8.33 2.80
CA GLY A 7 -22.72 -7.51 1.78
C GLY A 7 -21.36 -8.04 1.28
N LEU A 8 -20.62 -8.76 2.14
CA LEU A 8 -19.27 -9.25 1.83
C LEU A 8 -19.25 -10.67 1.24
N SER A 9 -20.30 -11.48 1.44
CA SER A 9 -20.31 -12.89 1.03
C SER A 9 -20.68 -13.15 -0.44
N GLY A 10 -21.10 -12.11 -1.18
CA GLY A 10 -21.65 -12.24 -2.54
C GLY A 10 -20.75 -11.75 -3.68
N GLN A 11 -19.59 -11.14 -3.38
CA GLN A 11 -18.69 -10.67 -4.43
C GLN A 11 -17.79 -11.84 -4.88
N LYS A 12 -17.83 -12.19 -6.17
CA LYS A 12 -16.80 -13.05 -6.76
C LYS A 12 -15.45 -12.42 -6.45
N THR A 13 -14.56 -13.15 -5.78
CA THR A 13 -13.21 -12.68 -5.53
C THR A 13 -12.53 -12.47 -6.86
N GLU A 14 -12.16 -11.22 -7.17
CA GLU A 14 -11.41 -10.89 -8.37
C GLU A 14 -10.14 -11.75 -8.45
N PRO A 15 -9.80 -12.33 -9.61
CA PRO A 15 -8.62 -13.21 -9.76
C PRO A 15 -7.33 -12.57 -9.25
N PHE A 16 -7.21 -11.25 -9.38
CA PHE A 16 -6.10 -10.48 -8.82
C PHE A 16 -6.03 -10.58 -7.29
N ALA A 17 -7.15 -10.37 -6.59
CA ALA A 17 -7.21 -10.39 -5.14
C ALA A 17 -6.84 -11.78 -4.58
N GLU A 18 -7.35 -12.86 -5.18
CA GLU A 18 -7.01 -14.22 -4.75
C GLU A 18 -5.53 -14.54 -4.97
N ALA A 19 -4.97 -14.14 -6.12
CA ALA A 19 -3.55 -14.31 -6.42
C ALA A 19 -2.68 -13.53 -5.44
N PHE A 20 -3.06 -12.27 -5.14
CA PHE A 20 -2.36 -11.39 -4.21
C PHE A 20 -2.36 -11.99 -2.79
N ASP A 21 -3.53 -12.34 -2.25
CA ASP A 21 -3.68 -12.88 -0.91
C ASP A 21 -2.90 -14.20 -0.75
N TYR A 22 -2.86 -15.02 -1.81
CA TYR A 22 -2.05 -16.24 -1.82
C TYR A 22 -0.55 -15.96 -1.76
N VAL A 23 -0.05 -15.00 -2.56
CA VAL A 23 1.37 -14.60 -2.55
C VAL A 23 1.74 -14.01 -1.20
N GLN A 24 0.92 -13.11 -0.64
CA GLN A 24 1.16 -12.46 0.63
C GLN A 24 1.25 -13.48 1.78
N LYS A 25 0.32 -14.45 1.83
CA LYS A 25 0.36 -15.53 2.84
C LYS A 25 1.64 -16.35 2.76
N GLN A 26 2.16 -16.59 1.57
CA GLN A 26 3.41 -17.33 1.37
C GLN A 26 4.63 -16.50 1.78
N LEU A 27 4.61 -15.18 1.56
CA LEU A 27 5.63 -14.25 2.05
C LEU A 27 5.62 -14.14 3.57
N ASP A 28 4.44 -14.02 4.20
CA ASP A 28 4.31 -13.97 5.66
C ASP A 28 4.81 -15.26 6.32
N LEU A 29 4.48 -16.43 5.75
CA LEU A 29 5.00 -17.71 6.23
C LEU A 29 6.52 -17.77 6.13
N ARG A 30 7.11 -17.26 5.03
CA ARG A 30 8.57 -17.18 4.88
C ARG A 30 9.19 -16.27 5.93
N PHE A 31 8.60 -15.12 6.17
CA PHE A 31 9.07 -14.14 7.15
C PHE A 31 9.11 -14.75 8.56
N ILE A 32 8.02 -15.42 8.96
CA ILE A 32 7.90 -16.06 10.29
C ILE A 32 8.83 -17.29 10.40
N MET A 33 8.93 -18.10 9.35
CA MET A 33 9.65 -19.38 9.38
C MET A 33 11.05 -19.30 8.76
N THR A 34 11.69 -18.13 8.69
CA THR A 34 12.91 -17.89 7.91
C THR A 34 13.99 -18.97 8.09
N ALA A 35 14.31 -19.36 9.33
CA ALA A 35 15.32 -20.39 9.63
C ALA A 35 14.91 -21.82 9.21
N ILE A 36 13.62 -22.13 9.29
CA ILE A 36 13.06 -23.45 8.98
C ILE A 36 12.73 -23.58 7.48
N TRP A 37 12.36 -22.47 6.83
CA TRP A 37 11.96 -22.42 5.42
C TRP A 37 13.09 -22.78 4.48
N VAL A 38 14.35 -22.45 4.80
CA VAL A 38 15.53 -22.89 4.03
C VAL A 38 15.61 -24.42 3.95
N ARG A 39 15.16 -25.13 5.00
CA ARG A 39 15.13 -26.61 5.07
C ARG A 39 13.82 -27.22 4.55
N LEU A 40 12.66 -26.67 4.91
CA LEU A 40 11.34 -27.26 4.63
C LEU A 40 10.62 -26.65 3.43
N GLY A 41 11.01 -25.46 2.94
CA GLY A 41 10.34 -24.75 1.85
C GLY A 41 10.36 -25.50 0.51
N ARG A 42 11.28 -26.46 0.34
CA ARG A 42 11.28 -27.39 -0.80
C ARG A 42 10.09 -28.36 -0.80
N PHE A 43 9.54 -28.70 0.37
CA PHE A 43 8.45 -29.66 0.53
C PHE A 43 7.10 -29.00 0.87
N VAL A 44 7.11 -27.84 1.52
CA VAL A 44 5.89 -27.13 1.97
C VAL A 44 5.34 -26.18 0.88
N GLY A 45 6.15 -25.78 -0.09
CA GLY A 45 5.75 -24.81 -1.12
C GLY A 45 4.98 -25.43 -2.28
N ASN A 46 3.75 -24.95 -2.54
CA ASN A 46 3.04 -25.22 -3.79
C ASN A 46 3.59 -24.29 -4.90
N ARG A 47 4.72 -24.70 -5.49
CA ARG A 47 5.42 -23.97 -6.56
C ARG A 47 4.53 -23.68 -7.78
N PRO A 48 3.75 -24.64 -8.33
CA PRO A 48 2.86 -24.36 -9.45
C PRO A 48 1.85 -23.25 -9.15
N LYS A 49 1.22 -23.28 -7.97
CA LYS A 49 0.26 -22.25 -7.57
C LYS A 49 0.94 -20.89 -7.36
N MET A 50 2.16 -20.85 -6.82
CA MET A 50 2.94 -19.61 -6.73
C MET A 50 3.27 -19.00 -8.10
N ILE A 51 3.64 -19.83 -9.07
CA ILE A 51 3.93 -19.37 -10.44
C ILE A 51 2.65 -18.84 -11.10
N ALA A 52 1.52 -19.54 -10.95
CA ALA A 52 0.23 -19.10 -11.49
C ALA A 52 -0.25 -17.78 -10.87
N ALA A 53 -0.14 -17.64 -9.54
CA ALA A 53 -0.48 -16.40 -8.84
C ALA A 53 0.42 -15.24 -9.28
N ARG A 54 1.74 -15.45 -9.35
CA ARG A 54 2.69 -14.45 -9.87
C ARG A 54 2.32 -14.01 -11.29
N ARG A 55 2.05 -14.95 -12.19
CA ARG A 55 1.64 -14.63 -13.57
C ARG A 55 0.37 -13.80 -13.63
N THR A 56 -0.60 -14.09 -12.75
CA THR A 56 -1.85 -13.32 -12.67
C THR A 56 -1.57 -11.86 -12.31
N LEU A 57 -0.70 -11.62 -11.31
CA LEU A 57 -0.28 -10.27 -10.92
C LEU A 57 0.50 -9.56 -12.05
N GLU A 58 1.45 -10.26 -12.68
CA GLU A 58 2.25 -9.71 -13.78
C GLU A 58 1.38 -9.34 -14.99
N ASN A 59 0.42 -10.17 -15.36
CA ASN A 59 -0.49 -9.90 -16.47
C ASN A 59 -1.33 -8.65 -16.20
N TYR A 60 -1.86 -8.50 -14.98
CA TYR A 60 -2.63 -7.30 -14.61
C TYR A 60 -1.80 -6.01 -14.74
N ALA A 61 -0.53 -6.05 -14.31
CA ALA A 61 0.38 -4.92 -14.48
C ALA A 61 0.69 -4.62 -15.95
N TYR A 62 0.90 -5.65 -16.77
CA TYR A 62 1.11 -5.46 -18.21
C TYR A 62 -0.12 -4.92 -18.92
N GLU A 63 -1.32 -5.41 -18.59
CA GLU A 63 -2.58 -4.89 -19.14
C GLU A 63 -2.77 -3.40 -18.81
N LEU A 64 -2.40 -2.99 -17.58
CA LEU A 64 -2.44 -1.58 -17.18
C LEU A 64 -1.44 -0.73 -17.99
N ILE A 65 -0.21 -1.22 -18.17
CA ILE A 65 0.82 -0.56 -18.97
C ILE A 65 0.38 -0.43 -20.43
N ASP A 66 -0.15 -1.51 -21.02
CA ASP A 66 -0.59 -1.54 -22.42
C ASP A 66 -1.81 -0.61 -22.63
N SER A 67 -2.76 -0.62 -21.71
CA SER A 67 -3.93 0.27 -21.74
C SER A 67 -3.52 1.75 -21.69
N ARG A 68 -2.48 2.07 -20.92
CA ARG A 68 -1.93 3.42 -20.81
C ARG A 68 -1.12 3.82 -22.04
N ALA A 69 -0.33 2.90 -22.59
CA ALA A 69 0.44 3.12 -23.81
C ALA A 69 -0.46 3.30 -25.05
N ALA A 70 -1.60 2.60 -25.09
CA ALA A 70 -2.60 2.74 -26.16
C ALA A 70 -3.38 4.07 -26.09
N ASN A 71 -3.52 4.65 -24.90
CA ASN A 71 -4.17 5.95 -24.67
C ASN A 71 -3.19 6.95 -24.05
N PRO A 72 -2.16 7.40 -24.79
CA PRO A 72 -1.29 8.45 -24.30
C PRO A 72 -2.15 9.72 -24.11
N ASN A 73 -2.18 10.25 -22.89
CA ASN A 73 -2.85 11.52 -22.61
C ASN A 73 -2.27 12.56 -23.57
N LYS A 74 -3.10 13.06 -24.50
CA LYS A 74 -2.68 14.06 -25.51
C LYS A 74 -2.38 15.43 -24.89
N ASP A 75 -2.75 15.66 -23.62
CA ASP A 75 -2.33 16.84 -22.87
C ASP A 75 -0.94 16.62 -22.26
N THR A 76 0.06 17.09 -23.00
CA THR A 76 1.45 16.58 -22.97
C THR A 76 2.34 17.28 -21.94
N GLN A 77 1.81 17.77 -20.81
CA GLN A 77 2.64 18.49 -19.82
C GLN A 77 2.46 18.08 -18.35
N VAL A 78 1.49 17.25 -18.01
CA VAL A 78 1.30 16.81 -16.62
C VAL A 78 1.06 15.30 -16.60
N TYR A 79 2.08 14.54 -16.21
CA TYR A 79 1.89 13.15 -15.80
C TYR A 79 1.03 13.17 -14.53
N GLN A 80 -0.25 12.82 -14.66
CA GLN A 80 -1.24 12.91 -13.57
C GLN A 80 -1.09 11.78 -12.53
N ASP A 81 -0.27 10.77 -12.82
CA ASP A 81 -0.08 9.59 -11.97
C ASP A 81 1.36 9.07 -12.03
N LEU A 82 1.76 8.30 -11.00
CA LEU A 82 3.11 7.77 -10.85
C LEU A 82 3.52 6.82 -11.98
N LEU A 83 2.59 6.07 -12.56
CA LEU A 83 2.88 5.15 -13.66
C LEU A 83 3.24 5.91 -14.94
N GLY A 84 2.49 6.98 -15.26
CA GLY A 84 2.83 7.89 -16.33
C GLY A 84 4.20 8.53 -16.14
N LEU A 85 4.52 8.92 -14.89
CA LEU A 85 5.83 9.42 -14.52
C LEU A 85 6.94 8.40 -14.82
N PHE A 86 6.77 7.14 -14.43
CA PHE A 86 7.72 6.06 -14.74
C PHE A 86 7.82 5.77 -16.24
N MET A 87 6.72 5.79 -16.99
CA MET A 87 6.73 5.58 -18.44
C MET A 87 7.48 6.70 -19.17
N SER A 88 7.47 7.91 -18.63
CA SER A 88 8.18 9.06 -19.18
C SER A 88 9.62 9.21 -18.72
N PHE A 89 9.98 8.46 -17.67
CA PHE A 89 11.27 8.57 -17.04
C PHE A 89 12.36 8.21 -18.05
N THR A 90 13.36 9.09 -18.12
CA THR A 90 14.57 8.91 -18.90
C THR A 90 15.74 9.28 -18.01
N ASP A 91 16.76 8.42 -17.95
CA ASP A 91 17.96 8.70 -17.16
C ASP A 91 18.88 9.74 -17.84
N GLU A 92 19.96 10.13 -17.16
CA GLU A 92 20.97 11.07 -17.68
C GLU A 92 21.65 10.61 -18.98
N LYS A 93 21.56 9.30 -19.29
CA LYS A 93 22.12 8.69 -20.50
C LYS A 93 21.09 8.53 -21.61
N GLY A 94 19.85 8.97 -21.41
CA GLY A 94 18.77 8.85 -22.40
C GLY A 94 18.06 7.49 -22.38
N LEU A 95 18.27 6.65 -21.37
CA LEU A 95 17.66 5.32 -21.25
C LEU A 95 16.35 5.41 -20.47
N SER A 96 15.28 4.86 -21.06
CA SER A 96 13.98 4.69 -20.40
C SER A 96 13.89 3.35 -19.67
N LEU A 97 12.97 3.25 -18.71
CA LEU A 97 12.70 1.99 -18.00
C LEU A 97 12.24 0.89 -18.98
N SER A 98 12.77 -0.32 -18.78
CA SER A 98 12.30 -1.49 -19.51
C SER A 98 10.88 -1.85 -19.11
N ARG A 99 10.19 -2.60 -19.97
CA ARG A 99 8.83 -3.09 -19.69
C ARG A 99 8.75 -3.94 -18.42
N SER A 100 9.81 -4.68 -18.07
CA SER A 100 9.85 -5.43 -16.80
C SER A 100 9.97 -4.50 -15.61
N GLU A 101 10.84 -3.49 -15.67
CA GLU A 101 11.02 -2.52 -14.59
C GLU A 101 9.75 -1.70 -14.36
N LEU A 102 9.08 -1.26 -15.41
CA LEU A 102 7.77 -0.60 -15.30
C LEU A 102 6.73 -1.47 -14.59
N LYS A 103 6.68 -2.76 -14.95
CA LYS A 103 5.79 -3.74 -14.31
C LYS A 103 6.14 -3.96 -12.84
N ASP A 104 7.42 -4.10 -12.51
CA ASP A 104 7.89 -4.29 -11.13
C ASP A 104 7.58 -3.04 -10.28
N SER A 105 7.80 -1.83 -10.81
CA SER A 105 7.45 -0.57 -10.14
C SER A 105 5.94 -0.41 -9.94
N ALA A 106 5.13 -0.72 -10.96
CA ALA A 106 3.66 -0.65 -10.87
C ALA A 106 3.12 -1.64 -9.82
N LEU A 107 3.64 -2.88 -9.81
CA LEU A 107 3.26 -3.86 -8.80
C LEU A 107 3.69 -3.43 -7.40
N ASN A 108 4.88 -2.84 -7.24
CA ASN A 108 5.36 -2.38 -5.93
C ASN A 108 4.41 -1.33 -5.33
N LEU A 109 3.96 -0.37 -6.15
CA LEU A 109 2.99 0.65 -5.72
C LEU A 109 1.65 0.05 -5.29
N ILE A 110 1.13 -0.91 -6.05
CA ILE A 110 -0.15 -1.57 -5.74
C ILE A 110 -0.02 -2.38 -4.44
N ILE A 111 1.08 -3.12 -4.28
CA ILE A 111 1.34 -3.92 -3.08
C ILE A 111 1.45 -3.01 -1.85
N ALA A 112 2.24 -1.94 -1.95
CA ALA A 112 2.47 -1.01 -0.84
C ALA A 112 1.17 -0.30 -0.42
N GLY A 113 0.37 0.15 -1.39
CA GLY A 113 -0.81 0.99 -1.12
C GLY A 113 -2.07 0.23 -0.69
N ARG A 114 -2.32 -0.98 -1.24
CA ARG A 114 -3.59 -1.70 -1.07
C ARG A 114 -3.87 -2.04 0.39
N ASP A 115 -3.04 -2.88 0.99
CA ASP A 115 -3.34 -3.46 2.30
C ASP A 115 -3.04 -2.45 3.42
N THR A 116 -1.99 -1.63 3.27
CA THR A 116 -1.59 -0.66 4.31
C THR A 116 -2.62 0.45 4.50
N THR A 117 -3.14 0.99 3.39
CA THR A 117 -4.17 2.04 3.42
C THR A 117 -5.50 1.47 3.87
N ALA A 118 -5.89 0.29 3.37
CA ALA A 118 -7.11 -0.39 3.78
C ALA A 118 -7.12 -0.66 5.29
N GLN A 119 -6.00 -1.14 5.85
CA GLN A 119 -5.87 -1.36 7.29
C GLN A 119 -5.93 -0.06 8.09
N ALA A 120 -5.19 0.98 7.68
CA ALA A 120 -5.18 2.28 8.37
C ALA A 120 -6.58 2.89 8.44
N LEU A 121 -7.31 2.90 7.32
CA LEU A 121 -8.67 3.42 7.24
C LEU A 121 -9.65 2.56 8.03
N SER A 122 -9.53 1.23 7.95
CA SER A 122 -10.42 0.31 8.69
C SER A 122 -10.34 0.56 10.20
N TRP A 123 -9.13 0.70 10.75
CA TRP A 123 -8.94 1.02 12.17
C TRP A 123 -9.38 2.44 12.52
N THR A 124 -9.13 3.40 11.64
CA THR A 124 -9.62 4.77 11.81
C THR A 124 -11.14 4.76 11.95
N PHE A 125 -11.87 4.16 11.00
CA PHE A 125 -13.32 4.07 11.05
C PHE A 125 -13.83 3.26 12.25
N PHE A 126 -13.14 2.19 12.63
CA PHE A 126 -13.48 1.42 13.83
C PHE A 126 -13.49 2.30 15.09
N HIS A 127 -12.48 3.17 15.25
CA HIS A 127 -12.44 4.12 16.37
C HIS A 127 -13.48 5.23 16.25
N LEU A 128 -13.71 5.77 15.05
CA LEU A 128 -14.71 6.82 14.82
C LEU A 128 -16.14 6.35 15.15
N ILE A 129 -16.51 5.13 14.76
CA ILE A 129 -17.85 4.57 15.05
C ILE A 129 -18.09 4.44 16.56
N ARG A 130 -17.02 4.26 17.35
CA ARG A 130 -17.11 4.05 18.81
C ARG A 130 -17.01 5.35 19.63
N ASN A 131 -16.56 6.45 19.03
CA ASN A 131 -16.32 7.72 19.70
C ASN A 131 -17.07 8.85 18.96
N PRO A 132 -18.41 8.95 19.09
CA PRO A 132 -19.21 9.94 18.38
C PRO A 132 -18.87 11.39 18.77
N ASP A 133 -18.34 11.62 19.96
CA ASP A 133 -17.84 12.91 20.43
C ASP A 133 -16.61 13.38 19.65
N VAL A 134 -15.72 12.46 19.27
CA VAL A 134 -14.57 12.74 18.39
C VAL A 134 -15.06 13.10 17.00
N VAL A 135 -16.06 12.38 16.47
CA VAL A 135 -16.67 12.69 15.16
C VAL A 135 -17.30 14.10 15.17
N ALA A 136 -17.98 14.48 16.25
CA ALA A 136 -18.55 15.81 16.38
C ALA A 136 -17.47 16.91 16.33
N LYS A 137 -16.33 16.70 17.00
CA LYS A 137 -15.20 17.63 16.97
C LYS A 137 -14.53 17.71 15.59
N MET A 138 -14.37 16.58 14.90
CA MET A 138 -13.84 16.55 13.53
C MET A 138 -14.73 17.34 12.57
N ARG A 139 -16.05 17.16 12.67
CA ARG A 139 -17.03 17.92 11.87
C ARG A 139 -16.99 19.40 12.18
N ALA A 140 -16.93 19.78 13.45
CA ALA A 140 -16.80 21.19 13.85
C ALA A 140 -15.54 21.86 13.27
N GLU A 141 -14.39 21.15 13.25
CA GLU A 141 -13.18 21.65 12.58
C GLU A 141 -13.38 21.82 11.07
N ILE A 142 -14.00 20.84 10.41
CA ILE A 142 -14.30 20.91 8.97
C ILE A 142 -15.21 22.09 8.68
N ASP A 143 -16.33 22.22 9.42
CA ASP A 143 -17.29 23.29 9.24
C ASP A 143 -16.64 24.66 9.47
N GLN A 144 -15.75 24.79 10.45
CA GLN A 144 -15.03 26.03 10.72
C GLN A 144 -14.08 26.43 9.59
N LEU A 145 -13.31 25.48 9.04
CA LEU A 145 -12.33 25.75 7.98
C LEU A 145 -12.98 25.92 6.61
N MET A 146 -14.09 25.24 6.36
CA MET A 146 -14.81 25.27 5.08
C MET A 146 -15.95 26.30 5.04
N ALA A 147 -16.34 26.91 6.17
CA ALA A 147 -17.38 27.95 6.19
C ALA A 147 -17.06 29.17 5.32
N SER A 148 -15.78 29.43 5.04
CA SER A 148 -15.30 30.57 4.24
C SER A 148 -14.94 30.23 2.79
N ASN A 149 -14.93 28.95 2.40
CA ASN A 149 -14.51 28.50 1.08
C ASN A 149 -15.37 27.31 0.64
N ASP A 150 -16.17 27.48 -0.43
CA ASP A 150 -16.86 26.38 -1.13
C ASP A 150 -15.87 25.43 -1.86
N GLU A 151 -14.57 25.65 -1.69
CA GLU A 151 -13.50 24.85 -2.30
C GLU A 151 -13.33 23.51 -1.56
N LEU A 152 -13.18 22.43 -2.32
CA LEU A 152 -12.87 21.09 -1.80
C LEU A 152 -11.52 21.07 -1.06
N VAL A 153 -11.32 20.03 -0.23
CA VAL A 153 -10.00 19.76 0.38
C VAL A 153 -8.98 19.51 -0.73
N ASP A 154 -7.84 20.19 -0.65
CA ASP A 154 -6.73 20.12 -1.62
C ASP A 154 -5.38 19.96 -0.90
N TYR A 155 -4.33 19.62 -1.66
CA TYR A 155 -2.97 19.44 -1.18
C TYR A 155 -2.41 20.66 -0.43
N LEU A 156 -2.87 21.87 -0.75
CA LEU A 156 -2.41 23.09 -0.08
C LEU A 156 -3.11 23.33 1.27
N ASN A 157 -4.34 22.85 1.46
CA ASN A 157 -5.15 23.18 2.64
C ASN A 157 -5.30 22.01 3.64
N TYR A 158 -5.03 20.75 3.27
CA TYR A 158 -5.29 19.60 4.15
C TYR A 158 -4.57 19.68 5.51
N LYS A 159 -3.41 20.35 5.57
CA LYS A 159 -2.62 20.53 6.80
C LYS A 159 -3.32 21.40 7.83
N GLN A 160 -4.32 22.18 7.45
CA GLN A 160 -5.10 23.02 8.36
C GLN A 160 -6.06 22.18 9.22
N PHE A 161 -6.48 21.01 8.74
CA PHE A 161 -7.36 20.07 9.43
C PHE A 161 -6.60 19.28 10.52
N THR A 162 -6.11 20.00 11.52
CA THR A 162 -5.16 19.50 12.53
C THR A 162 -5.78 18.39 13.38
N TYR A 163 -7.02 18.56 13.82
CA TYR A 163 -7.72 17.58 14.64
C TYR A 163 -8.05 16.32 13.83
N ASN A 164 -8.50 16.47 12.58
CA ASN A 164 -8.73 15.33 11.69
C ASN A 164 -7.44 14.52 11.44
N LEU A 165 -6.32 15.20 11.19
CA LEU A 165 -5.01 14.55 11.06
C LEU A 165 -4.57 13.87 12.36
N ALA A 166 -4.77 14.52 13.51
CA ALA A 166 -4.45 13.95 14.81
C ALA A 166 -5.22 12.64 15.09
N VAL A 167 -6.50 12.58 14.71
CA VAL A 167 -7.31 11.36 14.84
C VAL A 167 -6.77 10.23 13.96
N PHE A 168 -6.41 10.54 12.71
CA PHE A 168 -5.81 9.57 11.81
C PHE A 168 -4.44 9.06 12.33
N TYR A 169 -3.59 9.97 12.82
CA TYR A 169 -2.30 9.59 13.40
C TYR A 169 -2.45 8.77 14.69
N GLU A 170 -3.46 9.06 15.51
CA GLU A 170 -3.72 8.28 16.71
C GLU A 170 -4.18 6.85 16.35
N ALA A 171 -4.98 6.69 15.30
CA ALA A 171 -5.33 5.37 14.78
C ALA A 171 -4.09 4.60 14.31
N LEU A 172 -3.15 5.25 13.61
CA LEU A 172 -1.87 4.65 13.21
C LEU A 172 -0.95 4.34 14.40
N ARG A 173 -0.95 5.17 15.45
CA ARG A 173 -0.19 4.94 16.68
C ARG A 173 -0.66 3.68 17.40
N LEU A 174 -1.98 3.46 17.45
CA LEU A 174 -2.60 2.29 18.10
C LEU A 174 -2.55 1.04 17.21
N HIS A 175 -2.70 1.21 15.90
CA HIS A 175 -2.81 0.12 14.92
C HIS A 175 -1.93 0.39 13.69
N PRO A 176 -0.60 0.31 13.81
CA PRO A 176 0.30 0.51 12.69
C PRO A 176 0.05 -0.55 11.61
N SER A 177 -0.10 -0.11 10.35
CA SER A 177 -0.32 -1.02 9.21
C SER A 177 0.86 -1.96 8.95
N VAL A 178 2.08 -1.50 9.24
CA VAL A 178 3.32 -2.27 9.07
C VAL A 178 4.06 -2.33 10.41
N PRO A 179 3.68 -3.24 11.33
CA PRO A 179 4.33 -3.36 12.64
C PRO A 179 5.66 -4.13 12.58
N LYS A 180 5.95 -4.81 11.47
CA LYS A 180 7.07 -5.73 11.31
C LYS A 180 8.26 -5.01 10.66
N VAL A 181 9.03 -4.25 11.44
CA VAL A 181 10.34 -3.74 10.95
C VAL A 181 11.42 -4.74 11.37
N SER A 182 12.07 -5.38 10.40
CA SER A 182 13.26 -6.21 10.66
C SER A 182 14.50 -5.36 10.62
N VAL A 183 14.81 -4.70 11.73
CA VAL A 183 16.10 -4.03 11.90
C VAL A 183 17.11 -5.07 12.38
N LYS A 184 18.20 -5.27 11.63
CA LYS A 184 19.37 -6.01 12.14
C LYS A 184 20.30 -5.02 12.82
N TRP A 185 20.40 -5.16 14.13
CA TRP A 185 21.38 -4.43 14.93
C TRP A 185 22.64 -5.27 15.05
N GLU A 186 23.79 -4.73 14.65
CA GLU A 186 25.09 -5.31 14.97
C GLU A 186 25.74 -4.53 16.11
N HIS A 187 26.26 -5.26 17.08
CA HIS A 187 26.86 -4.68 18.28
C HIS A 187 28.33 -4.37 18.02
N LEU A 188 28.65 -3.11 17.78
CA LEU A 188 30.00 -2.65 17.44
C LEU A 188 30.86 -2.30 18.68
N GLY A 189 30.26 -2.29 19.87
CA GLY A 189 30.93 -1.98 21.14
C GLY A 189 29.91 -1.74 22.26
N PRO A 190 30.36 -1.43 23.49
CA PRO A 190 29.51 -1.38 24.69
C PRO A 190 28.26 -0.50 24.54
N ASP A 191 28.33 0.56 23.71
CA ASP A 191 27.23 1.51 23.48
C ASP A 191 27.11 1.97 22.02
N GLN A 192 27.63 1.19 21.05
CA GLN A 192 27.57 1.55 19.62
C GLN A 192 26.78 0.53 18.82
N PHE A 193 25.67 0.99 18.25
CA PHE A 193 24.83 0.25 17.33
C PHE A 193 24.83 0.99 15.99
N GLU A 194 25.24 0.32 14.92
CA GLU A 194 24.95 0.79 13.56
C GLU A 194 23.76 0.02 13.00
N GLU A 195 22.89 0.75 12.31
CA GLU A 195 21.83 0.16 11.51
C GLU A 195 22.46 -0.49 10.28
N LEU A 196 22.52 -1.82 10.25
CA LEU A 196 22.92 -2.51 9.03
C LEU A 196 21.85 -2.24 7.97
N THR A 197 22.27 -1.74 6.80
CA THR A 197 21.44 -1.48 5.62
C THR A 197 20.91 -2.77 5.02
N THR A 198 20.08 -3.50 5.76
CA THR A 198 19.05 -4.35 5.17
C THR A 198 17.73 -3.73 5.57
N MET A 199 17.48 -2.52 5.04
CA MET A 199 16.13 -1.98 4.95
C MET A 199 15.35 -2.92 4.04
N ALA A 200 14.67 -3.90 4.63
CA ALA A 200 13.43 -4.40 4.04
C ALA A 200 12.33 -3.38 4.38
N CYS A 201 12.52 -2.13 3.97
CA CYS A 201 11.41 -1.25 3.70
C CYS A 201 10.96 -1.59 2.28
N PHE A 202 9.66 -1.80 2.15
CA PHE A 202 8.97 -2.08 0.89
C PHE A 202 9.32 -1.06 -0.21
#